data_AF-A0A7X2GMY3-F1
#
_entry.id   AF-A0A7X2GMY3-F1
#
_cell.length_a   1.000
_cell.length_b   1.000
_cell.length_c   1.000
_cell.angle_alpha   90.00
_cell.angle_beta   90.00
_cell.angle_gamma   90.00
#
_symmetry.space_group_name_H-M   'P 1'
#
loop_
_entity.id
_entity.type
_entity.pdbx_description
1 polymer ?
#
loop_
_entity_poly.entity_id
_entity_poly.type
_entity_poly.pdbx_seq_one_letter_code
_entity_poly.pdbx_strand_id
1 'polypeptide(L)'
;MASSWIKVEVITPDKPEIFQIAEILNIDPDAVLGKLVRIWAWADQQTVDGNAGSVTKGVLDRIAFITGFADALIAVGWLAYDGNKLILPNFERHNGESSKKRALTNRRVAAHRKNETQKVTLAALQKALPEEEEEEEVKDKIPPNPPRGRETKKSYPYPEQLNAEAWDEWKAYRSEMRFKAYAPTERSEGAAITELINLSGGNHTRQMQIVKQSMAKGWKGLFELKGGSGQRDVNTISRPDTEIPPGFRGGPAP
;
A
#
# COMPACT_ATOMS: atom_id res chain seq x y z
N MET A 1 11.23 -16.03 9.07
CA MET A 1 10.30 -14.90 9.36
C MET A 1 11.13 -13.76 9.94
N ALA A 2 10.91 -12.52 9.52
CA ALA A 2 11.63 -11.38 10.11
C ALA A 2 11.21 -11.21 11.57
N SER A 3 12.17 -10.98 12.46
CA SER A 3 11.91 -10.65 13.86
C SER A 3 11.15 -9.32 13.97
N SER A 4 10.28 -9.20 14.98
CA SER A 4 9.60 -7.94 15.27
C SER A 4 10.61 -6.93 15.82
N TRP A 5 10.56 -5.70 15.31
CA TRP A 5 11.42 -4.60 15.72
C TRP A 5 10.55 -3.39 16.09
N ILE A 6 11.10 -2.51 16.94
CA ILE A 6 10.47 -1.25 17.32
C ILE A 6 11.44 -0.10 17.07
N LYS A 7 10.91 1.03 16.58
CA LYS A 7 11.72 2.24 16.35
C LYS A 7 11.79 3.06 17.64
N VAL A 8 13.00 3.35 18.10
CA VAL A 8 13.26 4.27 19.21
C VAL A 8 14.12 5.42 18.68
N GLU A 9 13.79 6.66 19.06
CA GLU A 9 14.62 7.81 18.65
C GLU A 9 15.89 7.85 19.48
N VAL A 10 17.00 8.25 18.85
CA VAL A 10 18.31 8.33 19.51
C VAL A 10 18.28 9.23 20.75
N ILE A 11 17.50 10.32 20.70
CA ILE A 11 17.37 11.28 21.81
C ILE A 11 16.40 10.83 22.91
N THR A 12 15.75 9.67 22.78
CA THR A 12 14.77 9.20 23.78
C THR A 12 15.33 9.12 25.20
N PRO A 13 16.55 8.58 25.44
CA PRO A 13 17.12 8.51 26.79
C PRO A 13 17.28 9.90 27.43
N ASP A 14 17.57 10.91 26.62
CA ASP A 14 17.88 12.28 27.07
C ASP A 14 16.65 13.19 27.15
N LYS A 15 15.43 12.65 26.93
CA LYS A 15 14.20 13.43 27.00
C LYS A 15 13.86 13.80 28.45
N PRO A 16 13.39 15.03 28.73
CA PRO A 16 13.03 15.45 30.08
C PRO A 16 11.96 14.55 30.71
N GLU A 17 11.07 13.96 29.91
CA GLU A 17 10.05 13.03 30.38
C GLU A 17 10.66 11.74 30.98
N ILE A 18 11.80 11.25 30.47
CA ILE A 18 12.49 10.10 31.06
C ILE A 18 13.00 10.44 32.46
N PHE A 19 13.64 11.60 32.62
CA PHE A 19 14.14 12.06 33.91
C PHE A 19 13.01 12.31 34.91
N GLN A 20 11.88 12.87 34.46
CA GLN A 20 10.70 13.05 35.33
C GLN A 20 10.12 11.72 35.80
N ILE A 21 9.99 10.72 34.92
CA ILE A 21 9.55 9.37 35.32
C ILE A 21 10.55 8.74 36.29
N ALA A 22 11.84 8.90 36.03
CA ALA A 22 12.92 8.40 36.88
C ALA A 22 12.84 8.98 38.30
N GLU A 23 12.57 10.29 38.42
CA GLU A 23 12.36 10.99 39.68
C GLU A 23 11.09 10.52 40.40
N ILE A 24 9.95 10.44 39.70
CA ILE A 24 8.66 9.98 40.26
C ILE A 24 8.76 8.57 40.83
N LEU A 25 9.45 7.68 40.13
CA LEU A 25 9.57 6.27 40.51
C LEU A 25 10.83 5.95 41.31
N ASN A 26 11.72 6.93 41.51
CA ASN A 26 13.02 6.77 42.15
C ASN A 26 13.84 5.60 41.57
N ILE A 27 13.96 5.57 40.24
CA ILE A 27 14.74 4.58 39.49
C ILE A 27 15.70 5.26 38.52
N ASP A 28 16.66 4.49 38.02
CA ASP A 28 17.61 4.96 37.01
C ASP A 28 16.91 5.31 35.67
N PRO A 29 17.29 6.43 35.01
CA PRO A 29 16.76 6.82 33.69
C PRO A 29 16.87 5.74 32.60
N ASP A 30 17.95 4.97 32.55
CA ASP A 30 18.10 3.90 31.55
C ASP A 30 17.15 2.72 31.87
N ALA A 31 16.87 2.49 33.16
CA ALA A 31 15.86 1.52 33.57
C ALA A 31 14.45 1.96 33.12
N VAL A 32 14.13 3.26 33.15
CA VAL A 32 12.88 3.80 32.60
C VAL A 32 12.76 3.48 31.12
N LEU A 33 13.81 3.74 30.33
CA LEU A 33 13.82 3.49 28.90
C LEU A 33 13.53 2.01 28.58
N GLY A 34 14.18 1.09 29.27
CA GLY A 34 13.94 -0.35 29.07
C GLY A 34 12.50 -0.76 29.39
N LYS A 35 11.92 -0.22 30.47
CA LYS A 35 10.52 -0.46 30.84
C LYS A 35 9.54 0.15 29.83
N LEU A 36 9.85 1.32 29.31
CA LEU A 36 9.06 2.00 28.29
C LEU A 36 9.03 1.23 26.97
N VAL A 37 10.19 0.74 26.50
CA VAL A 37 10.28 -0.12 25.31
C VAL A 37 9.43 -1.38 25.48
N ARG A 38 9.39 -1.96 26.69
CA ARG A 38 8.52 -3.11 26.99
C ARG A 38 7.04 -2.77 26.87
N ILE A 39 6.61 -1.60 27.36
CA ILE A 39 5.23 -1.12 27.23
C ILE A 39 4.88 -0.88 25.77
N TRP A 40 5.75 -0.25 24.99
CA TRP A 40 5.51 -0.03 23.57
C TRP A 40 5.46 -1.33 22.77
N ALA A 41 6.36 -2.28 23.04
CA ALA A 41 6.34 -3.60 22.42
C ALA A 41 5.06 -4.38 22.75
N TRP A 42 4.58 -4.28 23.99
CA TRP A 42 3.29 -4.85 24.37
C TRP A 42 2.14 -4.15 23.62
N ALA A 43 2.13 -2.83 23.56
CA ALA A 43 1.07 -2.07 22.90
C ALA A 43 1.03 -2.35 21.39
N ASP A 44 2.19 -2.48 20.75
CA ASP A 44 2.36 -2.86 19.35
C ASP A 44 1.74 -4.24 19.01
N GLN A 45 1.79 -5.18 19.96
CA GLN A 45 1.24 -6.52 19.80
C GLN A 45 -0.25 -6.61 20.17
N GLN A 46 -0.68 -5.85 21.18
CA GLN A 46 -2.02 -5.97 21.76
C GLN A 46 -3.01 -4.94 21.23
N THR A 47 -2.56 -3.83 20.63
CA THR A 47 -3.43 -2.76 20.12
C THR A 47 -3.19 -2.50 18.63
N VAL A 48 -4.21 -1.97 17.95
CA VAL A 48 -4.09 -1.58 16.53
C VAL A 48 -3.86 -0.08 16.40
N ASP A 49 -4.41 0.69 17.33
CA ASP A 49 -4.54 2.15 17.35
C ASP A 49 -4.00 2.79 18.64
N GLY A 50 -3.36 2.02 19.52
CA GLY A 50 -2.88 2.51 20.82
C GLY A 50 -3.98 2.67 21.87
N ASN A 51 -5.22 2.26 21.57
CA ASN A 51 -6.32 2.23 22.51
C ASN A 51 -6.35 0.88 23.23
N ALA A 52 -6.13 0.91 24.54
CA ALA A 52 -6.14 -0.27 25.39
C ALA A 52 -7.40 -0.28 26.26
N GLY A 53 -8.57 -0.34 25.63
CA GLY A 53 -9.87 -0.13 26.29
C GLY A 53 -10.25 -1.12 27.40
N SER A 54 -9.55 -2.25 27.53
CA SER A 54 -9.73 -3.23 28.62
C SER A 54 -8.56 -3.28 29.60
N VAL A 55 -7.54 -2.43 29.42
CA VAL A 55 -6.28 -2.52 30.14
C VAL A 55 -6.29 -1.47 31.25
N THR A 56 -6.17 -1.95 32.48
CA THR A 56 -6.11 -1.09 33.66
C THR A 56 -4.68 -0.61 33.90
N LYS A 57 -4.51 0.47 34.66
CA LYS A 57 -3.20 0.98 35.07
C LYS A 57 -2.32 -0.10 35.70
N GLY A 58 -2.92 -0.94 36.56
CA GLY A 58 -2.22 -2.05 37.20
C GLY A 58 -1.74 -3.14 36.24
N VAL A 59 -2.35 -3.30 35.06
CA VAL A 59 -1.82 -4.21 34.03
C VAL A 59 -0.54 -3.64 33.43
N LEU A 60 -0.49 -2.34 33.14
CA LEU A 60 0.73 -1.69 32.63
C LEU A 60 1.87 -1.74 33.65
N ASP A 61 1.56 -1.50 34.92
CA ASP A 61 2.55 -1.61 36.00
C ASP A 61 3.15 -3.02 36.11
N ARG A 62 2.31 -4.06 35.96
CA ARG A 62 2.77 -5.45 35.91
C ARG A 62 3.65 -5.72 34.69
N ILE A 63 3.32 -5.16 33.53
CA ILE A 63 4.14 -5.28 32.31
C ILE A 63 5.49 -4.57 32.48
N ALA A 64 5.50 -3.39 33.10
CA ALA A 64 6.71 -2.62 33.37
C ALA A 64 7.53 -3.19 34.55
N PHE A 65 6.97 -4.13 35.31
CA PHE A 65 7.51 -4.66 36.56
C PHE A 65 7.85 -3.54 37.56
N ILE A 66 6.98 -2.53 37.65
CA ILE A 66 7.06 -1.50 38.68
C ILE A 66 5.69 -0.86 38.88
N THR A 67 5.29 -0.70 40.14
CA THR A 67 4.02 -0.06 40.50
C THR A 67 4.11 1.45 40.28
N GLY A 68 3.03 2.07 39.79
CA GLY A 68 2.97 3.50 39.54
C GLY A 68 3.55 3.92 38.19
N PHE A 69 4.00 3.00 37.34
CA PHE A 69 4.54 3.32 36.01
C PHE A 69 3.48 3.98 35.12
N ALA A 70 2.25 3.46 35.14
CA ALA A 70 1.14 4.01 34.38
C ALA A 70 0.82 5.44 34.82
N ASP A 71 0.84 5.72 36.12
CA ASP A 71 0.58 7.05 36.65
C ASP A 71 1.73 8.03 36.31
N ALA A 72 2.98 7.57 36.35
CA ALA A 72 4.13 8.36 35.91
C ALA A 72 4.07 8.70 34.41
N LEU A 73 3.65 7.74 33.56
CA LEU A 73 3.43 8.00 32.14
C LEU A 73 2.30 9.00 31.89
N ILE A 74 1.26 8.99 32.73
CA ILE A 74 0.17 9.98 32.65
C ILE A 74 0.68 11.36 33.03
N ALA A 75 1.49 11.46 34.08
CA ALA A 75 2.05 12.74 34.53
C ALA A 75 2.88 13.43 33.44
N VAL A 76 3.67 12.67 32.67
CA VAL A 76 4.50 13.23 31.58
C VAL A 76 3.77 13.31 30.23
N GLY A 77 2.48 12.95 30.17
CA GLY A 77 1.67 13.01 28.94
C GLY A 77 2.02 11.95 27.89
N TRP A 78 2.72 10.88 28.27
CA TRP A 78 3.01 9.73 27.39
C TRP A 78 1.95 8.62 27.48
N LEU A 79 1.01 8.77 28.42
CA LEU A 79 -0.22 8.00 28.52
C LEU A 79 -1.36 8.97 28.84
N ALA A 80 -2.50 8.81 28.20
CA ALA A 80 -3.72 9.55 28.52
C ALA A 80 -4.76 8.62 29.11
N TYR A 81 -5.54 9.13 30.07
CA TYR A 81 -6.60 8.40 30.72
C TYR A 81 -7.94 9.13 30.56
N ASP A 82 -8.84 8.54 29.77
CA ASP A 82 -10.17 9.09 29.49
C ASP A 82 -11.25 8.36 30.32
N GLY A 83 -11.06 8.35 31.65
CA GLY A 83 -11.96 7.77 32.66
C GLY A 83 -12.10 6.24 32.66
N ASN A 84 -12.05 5.60 31.49
CA ASN A 84 -12.23 4.15 31.32
C ASN A 84 -11.25 3.55 30.31
N LYS A 85 -10.48 4.37 29.60
CA LYS A 85 -9.55 3.92 28.55
C LYS A 85 -8.18 4.53 28.74
N LEU A 86 -7.16 3.71 28.55
CA LEU A 86 -5.78 4.14 28.43
C LEU A 86 -5.44 4.31 26.94
N ILE A 87 -4.95 5.49 26.60
CA ILE A 87 -4.61 5.89 25.24
C ILE A 87 -3.14 6.25 25.23
N LEU A 88 -2.35 5.67 24.33
CA LEU A 88 -0.97 6.09 24.08
C LEU A 88 -0.99 7.27 23.09
N PRO A 89 -0.72 8.52 23.52
CA PRO A 89 -0.69 9.66 22.62
C PRO A 89 0.45 9.49 21.60
N ASN A 90 0.25 9.99 20.38
CA ASN A 90 1.24 9.88 19.30
C ASN A 90 1.70 8.44 19.02
N PHE A 91 0.80 7.46 19.15
CA PHE A 91 1.07 6.03 18.94
C PHE A 91 1.84 5.73 17.64
N GLU A 92 1.57 6.46 16.56
CA GLU A 92 2.26 6.27 15.28
C GLU A 92 3.78 6.54 15.33
N ARG A 93 4.27 7.37 16.26
CA ARG A 93 5.69 7.73 16.38
C ARG A 93 6.57 6.49 16.55
N HIS A 94 6.11 5.54 17.35
CA HIS A 94 6.79 4.29 17.66
C HIS A 94 6.09 3.05 17.08
N ASN A 95 4.78 3.11 16.82
CA ASN A 95 3.93 1.98 16.43
C ASN A 95 3.10 2.19 15.14
N GLY A 96 3.57 3.01 14.19
CA GLY A 96 2.82 3.36 12.96
C GLY A 96 2.42 2.19 12.04
N GLU A 97 3.19 1.10 12.01
CA GLU A 97 2.80 -0.17 11.34
C GLU A 97 2.81 -1.32 12.36
N SER A 98 1.79 -1.34 13.21
CA SER A 98 1.82 -2.19 14.40
C SER A 98 1.96 -3.69 14.07
N SER A 99 2.67 -4.45 14.92
CA SER A 99 2.80 -5.90 14.75
C SER A 99 1.43 -6.58 14.68
N LYS A 100 0.43 -6.09 15.43
CA LYS A 100 -0.95 -6.59 15.34
C LYS A 100 -1.56 -6.39 13.95
N LYS A 101 -1.37 -5.21 13.34
CA LYS A 101 -1.85 -4.91 11.98
C LYS A 101 -1.15 -5.79 10.93
N ARG A 102 0.17 -5.99 11.07
CA ARG A 102 0.95 -6.90 10.22
C ARG A 102 0.49 -8.35 10.37
N ALA A 103 0.29 -8.83 11.60
CA ALA A 103 -0.17 -10.19 11.87
C ALA A 103 -1.59 -10.45 11.31
N LEU A 104 -2.52 -9.50 11.48
CA LEU A 104 -3.87 -9.62 10.90
C LEU A 104 -3.84 -9.63 9.38
N THR A 105 -3.01 -8.80 8.76
CA THR A 105 -2.83 -8.78 7.31
C THR A 105 -2.23 -10.09 6.81
N ASN A 106 -1.19 -10.62 7.48
CA ASN A 106 -0.62 -11.93 7.16
C ASN A 106 -1.64 -13.06 7.28
N ARG A 107 -2.46 -13.08 8.35
CA ARG A 107 -3.56 -14.06 8.50
C ARG A 107 -4.57 -13.94 7.36
N ARG A 108 -4.97 -12.72 6.99
CA ARG A 108 -5.89 -12.48 5.85
C ARG A 108 -5.30 -12.97 4.53
N VAL A 109 -4.04 -12.67 4.25
CA VAL A 109 -3.35 -13.12 3.04
C VAL A 109 -3.20 -14.64 3.02
N ALA A 110 -2.86 -15.27 4.15
CA ALA A 110 -2.77 -16.73 4.25
C ALA A 110 -4.13 -17.40 4.02
N ALA A 111 -5.20 -16.87 4.62
CA ALA A 111 -6.57 -17.36 4.40
C ALA A 111 -7.03 -17.18 2.93
N HIS A 112 -6.71 -16.04 2.32
CA HIS A 112 -6.99 -15.80 0.90
C HIS A 112 -6.29 -16.82 0.00
N ARG A 113 -4.99 -17.07 0.24
CA ARG A 113 -4.22 -18.08 -0.51
C ARG A 113 -4.81 -19.48 -0.33
N LYS A 114 -5.23 -19.86 0.88
CA LYS A 114 -5.87 -21.16 1.14
C LYS A 114 -7.18 -21.34 0.35
N ASN A 115 -8.00 -20.28 0.26
CA ASN A 115 -9.26 -20.30 -0.48
C ASN A 115 -9.08 -20.26 -2.01
N GLU A 116 -8.04 -19.61 -2.53
CA GLU A 116 -7.70 -19.67 -3.96
C GLU A 116 -7.27 -21.08 -4.38
N THR A 117 -6.48 -21.78 -3.54
CA THR A 117 -6.03 -23.15 -3.82
C THR A 117 -7.20 -24.16 -3.80
N GLN A 118 -8.22 -23.96 -2.95
CA GLN A 118 -9.40 -24.83 -2.91
C GLN A 118 -10.36 -24.66 -4.10
N LYS A 119 -10.28 -23.56 -4.85
CA LYS A 119 -11.17 -23.31 -6.01
C LYS A 119 -10.70 -23.93 -7.33
N VAL A 120 -9.57 -24.64 -7.34
CA VAL A 120 -8.96 -25.19 -8.58
C VAL A 120 -9.32 -26.66 -8.86
N THR A 121 -10.07 -27.36 -8.00
CA THR A 121 -10.58 -28.70 -8.33
C THR A 121 -12.08 -28.67 -8.63
N LEU A 122 -12.44 -28.78 -9.92
CA LEU A 122 -13.81 -29.01 -10.36
C LEU A 122 -14.24 -30.47 -10.07
N ALA A 123 -15.48 -30.57 -9.56
CA ALA A 123 -16.40 -31.69 -9.39
C ALA A 123 -15.97 -33.13 -9.76
N ALA A 124 -16.00 -34.04 -8.77
CA ALA A 124 -16.85 -35.25 -8.78
C ALA A 124 -16.66 -36.06 -7.48
N LEU A 125 -17.72 -36.14 -6.66
CA LEU A 125 -18.38 -37.35 -6.15
C LEU A 125 -18.93 -37.11 -4.74
N GLN A 126 -20.26 -37.24 -4.61
CA GLN A 126 -20.96 -37.33 -3.34
C GLN A 126 -20.49 -38.54 -2.54
N LYS A 127 -20.16 -38.34 -1.27
CA LYS A 127 -20.47 -39.31 -0.22
C LYS A 127 -20.60 -38.61 1.13
N ALA A 128 -21.70 -38.89 1.82
CA ALA A 128 -22.06 -38.33 3.11
C ALA A 128 -21.34 -39.02 4.29
N LEU A 129 -21.36 -38.32 5.43
CA LEU A 129 -21.07 -38.70 6.84
C LEU A 129 -19.61 -38.55 7.36
N PRO A 130 -19.40 -38.35 8.69
CA PRO A 130 -20.32 -37.94 9.77
C PRO A 130 -19.97 -36.56 10.40
N GLU A 131 -20.96 -36.06 11.14
CA GLU A 131 -20.98 -34.83 11.94
C GLU A 131 -20.03 -34.95 13.14
N GLU A 132 -18.98 -34.13 13.19
CA GLU A 132 -18.18 -33.90 14.40
C GLU A 132 -18.64 -32.57 15.02
N GLU A 133 -19.08 -32.65 16.26
CA GLU A 133 -19.50 -31.53 17.11
C GLU A 133 -18.28 -30.61 17.37
N GLU A 134 -18.19 -29.47 16.68
CA GLU A 134 -17.29 -28.37 17.08
C GLU A 134 -18.05 -27.43 18.01
N GLU A 135 -17.58 -27.37 19.27
CA GLU A 135 -18.05 -26.52 20.35
C GLU A 135 -18.16 -25.05 19.92
N GLU A 136 -19.33 -24.44 20.11
CA GLU A 136 -19.61 -23.04 19.75
C GLU A 136 -18.86 -22.06 20.66
N GLU A 137 -17.76 -21.47 20.17
CA GLU A 137 -17.28 -20.20 20.69
C GLU A 137 -18.18 -19.06 20.19
N VAL A 138 -19.04 -18.56 21.08
CA VAL A 138 -19.90 -17.39 20.89
C VAL A 138 -19.05 -16.15 20.58
N LYS A 139 -18.90 -15.86 19.28
CA LYS A 139 -18.44 -14.55 18.80
C LYS A 139 -19.66 -13.63 18.74
N ASP A 140 -19.61 -12.52 19.49
CA ASP A 140 -20.50 -11.38 19.33
C ASP A 140 -20.55 -10.97 17.85
N LYS A 141 -21.62 -11.38 17.17
CA LYS A 141 -21.94 -10.99 15.81
C LYS A 141 -22.43 -9.55 15.86
N ILE A 142 -21.53 -8.59 15.69
CA ILE A 142 -21.92 -7.34 15.03
C ILE A 142 -22.45 -7.79 13.66
N PRO A 143 -23.73 -7.55 13.32
CA PRO A 143 -24.26 -7.99 12.04
C PRO A 143 -23.38 -7.40 10.94
N PRO A 144 -23.01 -8.20 9.92
CA PRO A 144 -22.26 -7.67 8.79
C PRO A 144 -23.07 -6.51 8.22
N ASN A 145 -22.41 -5.37 8.01
CA ASN A 145 -22.99 -4.29 7.22
C ASN A 145 -23.62 -4.92 5.98
N PRO A 146 -24.88 -4.60 5.64
CA PRO A 146 -25.52 -5.15 4.47
C PRO A 146 -24.60 -4.93 3.26
N PRO A 147 -24.57 -5.86 2.28
CA PRO A 147 -23.68 -5.75 1.14
C PRO A 147 -23.87 -4.36 0.56
N ARG A 148 -22.82 -3.53 0.65
CA ARG A 148 -22.83 -2.20 0.05
C ARG A 148 -23.25 -2.44 -1.39
N GLY A 149 -24.45 -1.97 -1.74
CA GLY A 149 -25.04 -2.23 -3.04
C GLY A 149 -23.95 -2.03 -4.07
N ARG A 150 -23.71 -3.03 -4.91
CA ARG A 150 -22.72 -2.94 -5.97
C ARG A 150 -23.22 -1.82 -6.87
N GLU A 151 -22.79 -0.60 -6.59
CA GLU A 151 -23.16 0.57 -7.35
C GLU A 151 -22.92 0.20 -8.81
N THR A 152 -23.98 0.29 -9.59
CA THR A 152 -23.95 0.02 -11.02
C THR A 152 -22.77 0.79 -11.57
N LYS A 153 -21.78 0.06 -12.11
CA LYS A 153 -20.55 0.65 -12.64
C LYS A 153 -20.97 1.77 -13.59
N LYS A 154 -20.64 3.02 -13.26
CA LYS A 154 -20.86 4.14 -14.17
C LYS A 154 -20.13 3.79 -15.46
N SER A 155 -20.89 3.51 -16.51
CA SER A 155 -20.37 3.24 -17.84
C SER A 155 -19.93 4.58 -18.39
N TYR A 156 -18.63 4.77 -18.54
CA TYR A 156 -18.09 5.91 -19.26
C TYR A 156 -18.26 5.60 -20.76
N PRO A 157 -19.04 6.39 -21.51
CA PRO A 157 -19.21 6.14 -22.94
C PRO A 157 -17.86 6.30 -23.63
N TYR A 158 -17.45 5.27 -24.38
CA TYR A 158 -16.21 5.31 -25.13
C TYR A 158 -16.28 6.41 -26.21
N PRO A 159 -15.20 7.19 -26.41
CA PRO A 159 -15.15 8.17 -27.49
C PRO A 159 -15.24 7.47 -28.86
N GLU A 160 -15.87 8.12 -29.83
CA GLU A 160 -16.12 7.56 -31.17
C GLU A 160 -14.82 7.18 -31.92
N GLN A 161 -13.72 7.86 -31.59
CA GLN A 161 -12.39 7.61 -32.13
C GLN A 161 -11.68 6.39 -31.53
N LEU A 162 -12.27 5.73 -30.54
CA LEU A 162 -11.73 4.50 -29.96
C LEU A 162 -12.18 3.29 -30.77
N ASN A 163 -11.22 2.50 -31.20
CA ASN A 163 -11.46 1.15 -31.65
C ASN A 163 -11.83 0.28 -30.42
N ALA A 164 -13.13 0.07 -30.23
CA ALA A 164 -13.68 -0.70 -29.12
C ALA A 164 -13.15 -2.15 -29.08
N GLU A 165 -12.99 -2.79 -30.25
CA GLU A 165 -12.47 -4.15 -30.36
C GLU A 165 -11.03 -4.24 -29.86
N ALA A 166 -10.16 -3.32 -30.30
CA ALA A 166 -8.77 -3.25 -29.83
C ALA A 166 -8.69 -3.00 -28.31
N TRP A 167 -9.59 -2.16 -27.79
CA TRP A 167 -9.65 -1.87 -26.35
C TRP A 167 -10.12 -3.08 -25.53
N ASP A 168 -11.10 -3.84 -26.03
CA ASP A 168 -11.58 -5.04 -25.38
C ASP A 168 -10.53 -6.15 -25.38
N GLU A 169 -9.79 -6.34 -26.47
CA GLU A 169 -8.61 -7.24 -26.53
C GLU A 169 -7.56 -6.86 -25.48
N TRP A 170 -7.27 -5.56 -25.34
CA TRP A 170 -6.33 -5.07 -24.32
C TRP A 170 -6.80 -5.36 -22.89
N LYS A 171 -8.10 -5.15 -22.59
CA LYS A 171 -8.67 -5.48 -21.28
C LYS A 171 -8.62 -6.99 -21.00
N ALA A 172 -8.90 -7.83 -22.01
CA ALA A 172 -8.82 -9.28 -21.89
C ALA A 172 -7.38 -9.74 -21.59
N TYR A 173 -6.39 -9.23 -22.33
CA TYR A 173 -4.97 -9.49 -22.10
C TYR A 173 -4.53 -9.12 -20.68
N ARG A 174 -4.92 -7.94 -20.19
CA ARG A 174 -4.61 -7.52 -18.81
C ARG A 174 -5.22 -8.45 -17.77
N SER A 175 -6.44 -8.94 -18.01
CA SER A 175 -7.10 -9.90 -17.13
C SER A 175 -6.36 -11.25 -17.11
N GLU A 176 -5.99 -11.78 -18.27
CA GLU A 176 -5.26 -13.04 -18.41
C GLU A 176 -3.88 -12.97 -17.73
N MET A 177 -3.15 -11.87 -17.93
CA MET A 177 -1.85 -11.62 -17.31
C MET A 177 -1.93 -11.18 -15.84
N ARG A 178 -3.13 -11.19 -15.24
CA ARG A 178 -3.41 -10.77 -13.85
C ARG A 178 -2.88 -9.38 -13.50
N PHE A 179 -2.87 -8.47 -14.47
CA PHE A 179 -2.58 -7.06 -14.22
C PHE A 179 -3.78 -6.38 -13.55
N LYS A 180 -3.51 -5.36 -12.73
CA LYS A 180 -4.59 -4.54 -12.14
C LYS A 180 -5.42 -3.92 -13.27
N ALA A 181 -6.73 -4.12 -13.20
CA ALA A 181 -7.70 -3.51 -14.11
C ALA A 181 -7.70 -1.99 -13.94
N TYR A 182 -7.96 -1.27 -15.02
CA TYR A 182 -8.24 0.16 -14.93
C TYR A 182 -9.58 0.33 -14.21
N ALA A 183 -9.63 1.22 -13.22
CA ALA A 183 -10.91 1.65 -12.67
C ALA A 183 -11.68 2.39 -13.78
N PRO A 184 -13.02 2.27 -13.86
CA PRO A 184 -13.83 2.97 -14.85
C PRO A 184 -13.98 4.44 -14.44
N THR A 185 -12.86 5.16 -14.43
CA THR A 185 -12.76 6.58 -14.09
C THR A 185 -11.96 7.29 -15.16
N GLU A 186 -12.25 8.59 -15.34
CA GLU A 186 -11.54 9.46 -16.27
C GLU A 186 -10.01 9.44 -16.02
N ARG A 187 -9.60 9.41 -14.75
CA ARG A 187 -8.18 9.37 -14.35
C ARG A 187 -7.45 8.06 -14.69
N SER A 188 -8.17 6.97 -14.98
CA SER A 188 -7.54 5.66 -15.22
C SER A 188 -7.90 5.06 -16.58
N GLU A 189 -9.15 4.63 -16.79
CA GLU A 189 -9.56 4.04 -18.08
C GLU A 189 -9.61 5.14 -19.14
N GLY A 190 -10.17 6.30 -18.81
CA GLY A 190 -10.23 7.45 -19.71
C GLY A 190 -8.84 7.95 -20.12
N ALA A 191 -7.90 8.03 -19.18
CA ALA A 191 -6.52 8.42 -19.45
C ALA A 191 -5.80 7.43 -20.39
N ALA A 192 -5.97 6.12 -20.17
CA ALA A 192 -5.35 5.10 -21.01
C ALA A 192 -5.99 5.02 -22.42
N ILE A 193 -7.28 5.28 -22.54
CA ILE A 193 -7.98 5.45 -23.84
C ILE A 193 -7.45 6.68 -24.56
N THR A 194 -7.31 7.79 -23.84
CA THR A 194 -6.77 9.05 -24.40
C THR A 194 -5.33 8.85 -24.89
N GLU A 195 -4.51 8.13 -24.13
CA GLU A 195 -3.16 7.74 -24.52
C GLU A 195 -3.16 6.88 -25.80
N LEU A 196 -4.03 5.89 -25.90
CA LEU A 196 -4.16 5.06 -27.10
C LEU A 196 -4.55 5.89 -28.34
N ILE A 197 -5.51 6.80 -28.19
CA ILE A 197 -5.96 7.70 -29.26
C ILE A 197 -4.83 8.63 -29.69
N ASN A 198 -4.09 9.20 -28.73
CA ASN A 198 -2.97 10.08 -29.01
C ASN A 198 -1.84 9.35 -29.75
N LEU A 199 -1.46 8.15 -29.28
CA LEU A 199 -0.43 7.32 -29.92
C LEU A 199 -0.82 6.87 -31.33
N SER A 200 -2.12 6.70 -31.59
CA SER A 200 -2.64 6.29 -32.89
C SER A 200 -3.01 7.46 -33.82
N GLY A 201 -3.03 8.69 -33.31
CA GLY A 201 -3.60 9.85 -34.01
C GLY A 201 -5.09 9.68 -34.32
N GLY A 202 -5.83 8.92 -33.51
CA GLY A 202 -7.24 8.58 -33.75
C GLY A 202 -7.48 7.50 -34.81
N ASN A 203 -6.44 6.93 -35.42
CA ASN A 203 -6.60 5.88 -36.43
C ASN A 203 -6.89 4.50 -35.80
N HIS A 204 -8.04 3.90 -36.12
CA HIS A 204 -8.49 2.62 -35.54
C HIS A 204 -7.56 1.44 -35.84
N THR A 205 -6.98 1.36 -37.05
CA THR A 205 -6.04 0.30 -37.43
C THR A 205 -4.75 0.41 -36.64
N ARG A 206 -4.25 1.64 -36.45
CA ARG A 206 -3.04 1.91 -35.66
C ARG A 206 -3.23 1.58 -34.18
N GLN A 207 -4.42 1.82 -33.60
CA GLN A 207 -4.74 1.40 -32.23
C GLN A 207 -4.64 -0.11 -32.06
N MET A 208 -5.21 -0.88 -32.99
CA MET A 208 -5.14 -2.34 -33.00
C MET A 208 -3.69 -2.84 -33.08
N GLN A 209 -2.86 -2.22 -33.92
CA GLN A 209 -1.44 -2.57 -34.02
C GLN A 209 -0.68 -2.26 -32.72
N ILE A 210 -0.96 -1.13 -32.05
CA ILE A 210 -0.34 -0.73 -30.77
C ILE A 210 -0.67 -1.75 -29.69
N VAL A 211 -1.93 -2.16 -29.59
CA VAL A 211 -2.39 -3.18 -28.66
C VAL A 211 -1.68 -4.51 -28.93
N LYS A 212 -1.68 -4.99 -30.18
CA LYS A 212 -1.01 -6.24 -30.57
C LYS A 212 0.50 -6.22 -30.27
N GLN A 213 1.20 -5.12 -30.57
CA GLN A 213 2.61 -4.97 -30.23
C GLN A 213 2.84 -5.08 -28.72
N SER A 214 2.02 -4.37 -27.92
CA SER A 214 2.15 -4.34 -26.47
C SER A 214 1.90 -5.71 -25.86
N MET A 215 0.90 -6.45 -26.36
CA MET A 215 0.61 -7.83 -25.99
C MET A 215 1.78 -8.77 -26.35
N ALA A 216 2.27 -8.69 -27.59
CA ALA A 216 3.37 -9.53 -28.07
C ALA A 216 4.69 -9.30 -27.31
N LYS A 217 4.89 -8.08 -26.76
CA LYS A 217 6.08 -7.73 -25.98
C LYS A 217 5.91 -7.88 -24.46
N GLY A 218 4.75 -8.30 -23.98
CA GLY A 218 4.54 -8.50 -22.54
C GLY A 218 4.40 -7.21 -21.74
N TRP A 219 4.05 -6.09 -22.39
CA TRP A 219 4.08 -4.78 -21.76
C TRP A 219 2.85 -4.50 -20.91
N LYS A 220 3.05 -3.75 -19.82
CA LYS A 220 1.98 -3.30 -18.91
C LYS A 220 1.30 -2.01 -19.35
N GLY A 221 1.78 -1.39 -20.42
CA GLY A 221 1.30 -0.11 -20.97
C GLY A 221 1.23 -0.15 -22.48
N LEU A 222 0.62 0.88 -23.07
CA LEU A 222 0.48 1.07 -24.51
C LEU A 222 1.57 2.02 -24.97
N PHE A 223 2.24 1.71 -26.08
CA PHE A 223 3.39 2.47 -26.56
C PHE A 223 3.34 2.62 -28.08
N GLU A 224 4.05 3.62 -28.60
CA GLU A 224 4.12 3.86 -30.04
C GLU A 224 4.64 2.63 -30.80
N LEU A 225 4.14 2.45 -32.03
CA LEU A 225 4.59 1.39 -32.92
C LEU A 225 6.08 1.53 -33.21
N LYS A 226 6.84 0.50 -32.88
CA LYS A 226 8.27 0.47 -33.09
C LYS A 226 8.53 0.12 -34.56
N GLY A 227 8.82 1.14 -35.37
CA GLY A 227 9.20 1.01 -36.79
C GLY A 227 8.38 1.83 -37.79
N GLY A 228 7.52 2.75 -37.35
CA GLY A 228 6.58 3.46 -38.23
C GLY A 228 6.78 4.97 -38.44
N SER A 229 7.69 5.65 -37.74
CA SER A 229 7.85 7.11 -37.83
C SER A 229 9.30 7.51 -37.57
N GLY A 230 10.00 7.86 -38.66
CA GLY A 230 11.25 8.64 -38.66
C GLY A 230 12.26 8.33 -37.55
N GLN A 231 12.98 7.22 -37.66
CA GLN A 231 14.29 7.17 -37.00
C GLN A 231 15.13 8.30 -37.58
N ARG A 232 15.44 9.32 -36.77
CA ARG A 232 16.62 10.14 -37.01
C ARG A 232 17.79 9.17 -37.02
N ASP A 233 18.33 8.95 -38.21
CA ASP A 233 19.53 8.16 -38.37
C ASP A 233 20.66 8.92 -37.69
N VAL A 234 21.02 8.46 -36.49
CA VAL A 234 22.11 9.01 -35.67
C VAL A 234 23.47 8.92 -36.37
N ASN A 235 23.57 8.20 -37.49
CA ASN A 235 24.74 8.13 -38.35
C ASN A 235 24.68 9.03 -39.59
N THR A 236 23.62 9.82 -39.78
CA THR A 236 23.62 10.85 -40.83
C THR A 236 24.51 12.02 -40.38
N ILE A 237 25.76 12.02 -40.85
CA ILE A 237 26.70 13.13 -40.70
C ILE A 237 26.11 14.35 -41.40
N SER A 238 25.86 15.42 -40.64
CA SER A 238 25.49 16.73 -41.17
C SER A 238 26.55 17.17 -42.19
N ARG A 239 26.12 17.46 -43.42
CA ARG A 239 26.99 18.09 -44.41
C ARG A 239 27.38 19.47 -43.87
N PRO A 240 28.68 19.83 -43.85
CA PRO A 240 29.08 21.16 -43.41
C PRO A 240 28.45 22.19 -44.34
N ASP A 241 27.64 23.07 -43.76
CA ASP A 241 27.08 24.20 -44.47
C ASP A 241 28.23 25.09 -44.95
N THR A 242 28.37 25.23 -46.26
CA THR A 242 29.50 25.94 -46.90
C THR A 242 29.15 27.40 -47.17
N GLU A 243 27.94 27.83 -46.82
CA GLU A 243 27.47 29.19 -47.03
C GLU A 243 27.69 30.04 -45.77
N ILE A 244 28.55 31.05 -45.90
CA ILE A 244 28.78 32.05 -44.87
C ILE A 244 27.53 32.94 -44.80
N PRO A 245 26.87 33.08 -43.64
CA PRO A 245 25.69 33.92 -43.51
C PRO A 245 25.97 35.37 -43.92
N PRO A 246 25.08 36.03 -44.67
CA PRO A 246 25.25 37.42 -45.07
C PRO A 246 25.38 38.32 -43.84
N GLY A 247 26.57 38.88 -43.63
CA GLY A 247 26.92 39.71 -42.46
C GLY A 247 28.24 39.34 -41.79
N PHE A 248 28.78 38.14 -42.03
CA PHE A 248 30.09 37.73 -41.53
C PHE A 248 31.22 38.20 -42.48
N ARG A 249 31.78 39.40 -42.23
CA ARG A 249 33.06 39.82 -42.84
C ARG A 249 34.20 39.43 -41.90
N GLY A 250 34.86 38.31 -42.16
CA GLY A 250 36.15 38.00 -41.55
C GLY A 250 37.18 39.05 -42.01
N GLY A 251 37.81 39.75 -41.05
CA GLY A 251 38.93 40.66 -41.33
C GLY A 251 40.15 39.89 -41.85
N PRO A 252 41.07 40.56 -42.56
CA PRO A 252 42.24 39.90 -43.16
C PRO A 252 43.16 39.34 -42.06
N ALA A 253 43.59 38.10 -42.22
CA ALA A 253 44.56 37.44 -41.37
C ALA A 253 45.98 38.03 -41.58
N PRO A 254 46.82 38.11 -40.53
CA PRO A 254 48.24 38.47 -40.64
C PRO A 254 49.09 37.37 -41.29
#